data_AF-A0A9W8EHB3-F1
#
_entry.id   AF-A0A9W8EHB3-F1
#
_cell.length_a   1.000
_cell.length_b   1.000
_cell.length_c   1.000
_cell.angle_alpha   90.00
_cell.angle_beta   90.00
_cell.angle_gamma   90.00
#
_symmetry.space_group_name_H-M   'P 1'
#
loop_
_entity.id
_entity.type
_entity.pdbx_description
1 polymer ?
#
loop_
_entity_poly.entity_id
_entity_poly.type
_entity_poly.pdbx_seq_one_letter_code
_entity_poly.pdbx_strand_id
1 'polypeptide(L)'
;RILNKYSVMPGKCSDYMAIMQRIASDNAPGTHRVKQPLVLKKISDSFTETFLPFKDNLALREEYINSYGEIRLGKVLEDLDRLAGAVAYKHASDARGELAPTVFVTAAVDRIDLKLALSPTRNYRLAGTVTSVGFSSMEIYIRVQAVAEPGETTDPEPSLVARFTMAGRDKDTGKSSQVNPLLLEDDNQRRLFKISEQIKEHKKVVTQSNLYKRPPSEEERLAIHQLWLETNKYQEDNGYGPRANLPSDMVWMERTKMQSVTVCFPSNRNIHNKIFGGYLMRLAHELSFANGSVFTQSRPSYVSLDDFSFQKPVSIGSILKLTSQVVYSEPENKAFQVAVSADVIDNMKNTTERTNTFYFNFCCPTGRVARVVPRSYKEMMKYLEGRRRAHTGKLISRLQSDMQE
;
A
#
# COMPACT_ATOMS: atom_id res chain seq x y z
N ARG A 1 20.46 3.04 19.98
CA ARG A 1 20.96 1.69 20.38
C ARG A 1 20.17 0.54 19.72
N ILE A 2 18.83 0.50 19.76
CA ILE A 2 18.04 -0.57 19.10
C ILE A 2 18.12 -0.51 17.58
N LEU A 3 18.08 0.66 16.93
CA LEU A 3 18.27 0.78 15.47
C LEU A 3 19.71 0.46 15.00
N ASN A 4 20.71 0.54 15.88
CA ASN A 4 22.07 0.08 15.58
C ASN A 4 22.25 -1.42 15.91
N LYS A 5 21.47 -1.96 16.85
CA LYS A 5 21.37 -3.41 17.15
C LYS A 5 20.50 -4.11 16.10
N TYR A 6 19.55 -3.36 15.52
CA TYR A 6 18.55 -3.77 14.55
C TYR A 6 18.23 -2.73 13.45
N SER A 7 19.22 -2.45 12.59
CA SER A 7 19.06 -1.54 11.43
C SER A 7 18.16 -2.11 10.32
N VAL A 8 17.01 -1.48 10.12
CA VAL A 8 16.00 -1.85 9.10
C VAL A 8 16.07 -0.94 7.87
N MET A 9 17.05 -0.04 7.82
CA MET A 9 17.14 1.06 6.85
C MET A 9 18.14 0.78 5.73
N PRO A 10 17.88 1.30 4.51
CA PRO A 10 18.73 1.07 3.34
C PRO A 10 20.04 1.84 3.52
N GLY A 11 21.09 1.12 3.91
CA GLY A 11 22.43 1.67 4.04
C GLY A 11 23.52 0.61 3.96
N LYS A 12 23.25 -0.61 4.43
CA LYS A 12 24.06 -1.78 4.14
C LYS A 12 23.16 -3.01 4.12
N CYS A 13 23.14 -3.75 3.02
CA CYS A 13 22.50 -5.07 2.92
C CYS A 13 22.97 -6.02 4.05
N SER A 14 24.12 -5.72 4.69
CA SER A 14 24.66 -6.45 5.85
C SER A 14 23.89 -6.28 7.15
N ASP A 15 23.32 -5.11 7.46
CA ASP A 15 22.82 -4.86 8.83
C ASP A 15 21.44 -5.48 9.06
N TYR A 16 20.58 -5.49 8.03
CA TYR A 16 19.33 -6.25 8.05
C TYR A 16 19.59 -7.76 8.12
N MET A 17 20.61 -8.26 7.43
CA MET A 17 21.00 -9.68 7.50
C MET A 17 21.66 -10.04 8.85
N ALA A 18 22.39 -9.12 9.50
CA ALA A 18 22.94 -9.30 10.83
C ALA A 18 21.84 -9.35 11.92
N ILE A 19 20.76 -8.60 11.74
CA ILE A 19 19.52 -8.74 12.54
C ILE A 19 18.89 -10.09 12.34
N MET A 20 18.77 -10.51 11.08
CA MET A 20 18.19 -11.79 10.72
C MET A 20 18.98 -12.94 11.34
N GLN A 21 20.31 -12.85 11.36
CA GLN A 21 21.18 -13.83 12.03
C GLN A 21 21.03 -13.80 13.55
N ARG A 22 20.88 -12.63 14.18
CA ARG A 22 20.67 -12.52 15.65
C ARG A 22 19.29 -13.00 16.11
N ILE A 23 18.24 -12.68 15.37
CA ILE A 23 16.87 -13.19 15.64
C ILE A 23 16.80 -14.70 15.36
N ALA A 24 17.58 -15.22 14.41
CA ALA A 24 17.69 -16.64 14.12
C ALA A 24 18.62 -17.41 15.08
N SER A 25 19.64 -16.77 15.68
CA SER A 25 20.53 -17.42 16.65
C SER A 25 19.88 -17.63 18.02
N ASP A 26 18.84 -16.86 18.34
CA ASP A 26 17.99 -17.07 19.52
C ASP A 26 17.07 -18.32 19.41
N ASN A 27 17.16 -19.09 18.31
CA ASN A 27 16.42 -20.32 18.05
C ASN A 27 16.98 -21.55 18.80
N ALA A 28 17.15 -21.48 20.11
CA ALA A 28 17.29 -22.69 20.92
C ALA A 28 15.87 -23.26 21.20
N PRO A 29 15.51 -24.45 20.69
CA PRO A 29 14.22 -25.05 20.98
C PRO A 29 14.23 -25.59 22.42
N GLY A 30 13.34 -25.09 23.29
CA GLY A 30 13.07 -25.78 24.56
C GLY A 30 12.72 -24.98 25.81
N THR A 31 12.75 -23.65 25.83
CA THR A 31 12.35 -22.91 27.04
C THR A 31 10.94 -22.34 26.88
N HIS A 32 9.99 -22.77 27.72
CA HIS A 32 8.74 -22.04 27.97
C HIS A 32 9.10 -20.60 28.37
N ARG A 33 9.12 -19.68 27.41
CA ARG A 33 9.47 -18.28 27.67
C ARG A 33 8.27 -17.62 28.33
N VAL A 34 8.47 -17.19 29.58
CA VAL A 34 7.54 -16.35 30.33
C VAL A 34 7.16 -15.16 29.46
N LYS A 35 5.85 -14.90 29.28
CA LYS A 35 5.37 -13.71 28.58
C LYS A 35 6.04 -12.49 29.21
N GLN A 36 6.83 -11.75 28.43
CA GLN A 36 7.43 -10.53 28.92
C GLN A 36 6.32 -9.57 29.39
N PRO A 37 6.50 -8.90 30.54
CA PRO A 37 5.51 -7.97 31.04
C PRO A 37 5.36 -6.80 30.04
N LEU A 38 4.11 -6.39 29.79
CA LEU A 38 3.81 -5.27 28.92
C LEU A 38 4.34 -3.98 29.55
N VAL A 39 4.96 -3.14 28.72
CA VAL A 39 5.48 -1.84 29.13
C VAL A 39 4.56 -0.76 28.59
N LEU A 40 4.15 0.18 29.44
CA LEU A 40 3.42 1.36 29.01
C LEU A 40 4.37 2.29 28.24
N LYS A 41 4.05 2.56 26.97
CA LYS A 41 4.88 3.32 26.04
C LYS A 41 4.27 4.67 25.71
N LYS A 42 5.10 5.69 25.57
CA LYS A 42 4.73 6.99 25.00
C LYS A 42 4.83 6.94 23.48
N ILE A 43 4.17 7.85 22.79
CA ILE A 43 4.30 8.00 21.33
C ILE A 43 5.78 8.21 20.94
N SER A 44 6.50 9.06 21.69
CA SER A 44 7.92 9.35 21.50
C SER A 44 8.84 8.14 21.63
N ASP A 45 8.45 7.11 22.40
CA ASP A 45 9.26 5.89 22.55
C ASP A 45 9.35 5.09 21.24
N SER A 46 8.32 5.20 20.40
CA SER A 46 8.24 4.50 19.11
C SER A 46 8.84 5.29 17.94
N PHE A 47 9.11 6.59 18.13
CA PHE A 47 9.56 7.50 17.08
C PHE A 47 10.79 6.96 16.35
N THR A 48 10.71 6.80 15.03
CA THR A 48 11.82 6.32 14.20
C THR A 48 11.86 7.13 12.93
N GLU A 49 13.06 7.43 12.44
CA GLU A 49 13.25 8.17 11.21
C GLU A 49 14.33 7.57 10.32
N THR A 50 14.27 7.92 9.04
CA THR A 50 15.31 7.69 8.05
C THR A 50 15.32 8.79 7.03
N PHE A 51 16.40 8.85 6.26
CA PHE A 51 16.59 9.84 5.23
C PHE A 51 16.76 9.16 3.88
N LEU A 52 16.17 9.77 2.86
CA LEU A 52 16.44 9.49 1.46
C LEU A 52 17.20 10.70 0.90
N PRO A 53 18.54 10.73 1.06
CA PRO A 53 19.36 11.86 0.65
C PRO A 53 19.60 11.84 -0.86
N PHE A 54 18.55 11.96 -1.68
CA PHE A 54 18.71 11.89 -3.13
C PHE A 54 19.62 12.99 -3.66
N LYS A 55 19.57 14.20 -3.10
CA LYS A 55 20.43 15.32 -3.51
C LYS A 55 21.91 15.00 -3.31
N ASP A 56 22.26 14.41 -2.17
CA ASP A 56 23.64 14.25 -1.72
C ASP A 56 24.24 12.87 -2.05
N ASN A 57 23.41 11.85 -2.22
CA ASN A 57 23.84 10.49 -2.53
C ASN A 57 23.38 10.05 -3.92
N LEU A 58 24.26 10.22 -4.92
CA LEU A 58 23.97 9.88 -6.31
C LEU A 58 23.76 8.38 -6.54
N ALA A 59 24.51 7.51 -5.83
CA ALA A 59 24.34 6.06 -5.96
C ALA A 59 22.96 5.62 -5.46
N LEU A 60 22.49 6.15 -4.33
CA LEU A 60 21.13 5.92 -3.86
C LEU A 60 20.11 6.50 -4.84
N ARG A 61 20.35 7.71 -5.37
CA ARG A 61 19.46 8.33 -6.36
C ARG A 61 19.28 7.43 -7.58
N GLU A 62 20.35 6.85 -8.13
CA GLU A 62 20.30 5.94 -9.28
C GLU A 62 19.39 4.74 -9.06
N GLU A 63 19.35 4.18 -7.85
CA GLU A 63 18.42 3.09 -7.52
C GLU A 63 16.94 3.51 -7.51
N TYR A 64 16.68 4.80 -7.25
CA TYR A 64 15.34 5.36 -7.03
C TYR A 64 14.82 6.20 -8.20
N ILE A 65 15.61 6.50 -9.23
CA ILE A 65 15.11 7.21 -10.41
C ILE A 65 14.59 6.26 -11.49
N ASN A 66 13.59 6.71 -12.25
CA ASN A 66 13.14 6.04 -13.46
C ASN A 66 13.84 6.63 -14.70
N SER A 67 13.55 6.07 -15.88
CA SER A 67 14.09 6.52 -17.18
C SER A 67 13.71 7.96 -17.54
N TYR A 68 12.76 8.56 -16.83
CA TYR A 68 12.30 9.93 -17.03
C TYR A 68 12.87 10.90 -15.98
N GLY A 69 13.80 10.45 -15.13
CA GLY A 69 14.41 11.26 -14.08
C GLY A 69 13.48 11.56 -12.89
N GLU A 70 12.36 10.85 -12.72
CA GLU A 70 11.50 10.97 -11.54
C GLU A 70 11.76 9.87 -10.52
N ILE A 71 11.38 10.13 -9.26
CA ILE A 71 11.45 9.13 -8.20
C ILE A 71 10.46 7.98 -8.46
N ARG A 72 10.95 6.75 -8.37
CA ARG A 72 10.20 5.50 -8.39
C ARG A 72 9.42 5.36 -7.10
N LEU A 73 8.18 5.85 -7.10
CA LEU A 73 7.31 5.80 -5.92
C LEU A 73 7.14 4.38 -5.35
N GLY A 74 7.14 3.34 -6.18
CA GLY A 74 7.12 1.95 -5.71
C GLY A 74 8.25 1.61 -4.72
N LYS A 75 9.47 2.13 -4.92
CA LYS A 75 10.59 1.96 -3.98
C LYS A 75 10.35 2.71 -2.67
N VAL A 76 9.75 3.90 -2.74
CA VAL A 76 9.37 4.67 -1.54
C VAL A 76 8.28 3.94 -0.75
N LEU A 77 7.24 3.38 -1.40
CA LEU A 77 6.22 2.54 -0.75
C LEU A 77 6.85 1.33 -0.04
N GLU A 78 7.87 0.74 -0.65
CA GLU A 78 8.65 -0.35 -0.06
C GLU A 78 9.34 0.10 1.24
N ASP A 79 9.95 1.29 1.25
CA ASP A 79 10.62 1.83 2.45
C ASP A 79 9.66 2.28 3.54
N LEU A 80 8.47 2.80 3.18
CA LEU A 80 7.43 3.13 4.15
C LEU A 80 7.01 1.90 4.96
N ASP A 81 6.83 0.75 4.31
CA ASP A 81 6.51 -0.51 4.99
C ASP A 81 7.68 -0.96 5.89
N ARG A 82 8.94 -0.69 5.50
CA ARG A 82 10.12 -1.08 6.31
C ARG A 82 10.19 -0.25 7.57
N LEU A 83 9.98 1.06 7.43
CA LEU A 83 9.92 2.00 8.54
C LEU A 83 8.74 1.66 9.46
N ALA A 84 7.57 1.30 8.92
CA ALA A 84 6.44 0.81 9.73
C ALA A 84 6.83 -0.40 10.57
N GLY A 85 7.50 -1.39 9.95
CA GLY A 85 8.08 -2.52 10.67
C GLY A 85 9.03 -2.09 11.79
N ALA A 86 9.98 -1.20 11.50
CA ALA A 86 10.96 -0.72 12.47
C ALA A 86 10.31 -0.02 13.67
N VAL A 87 9.32 0.84 13.43
CA VAL A 87 8.54 1.52 14.47
C VAL A 87 7.79 0.51 15.33
N ALA A 88 7.16 -0.51 14.71
CA ALA A 88 6.43 -1.54 15.44
C ALA A 88 7.35 -2.32 16.40
N TYR A 89 8.53 -2.70 15.92
CA TYR A 89 9.54 -3.37 16.71
C TYR A 89 10.07 -2.51 17.84
N LYS A 90 10.33 -1.23 17.58
CA LYS A 90 10.78 -0.29 18.61
C LYS A 90 9.72 -0.08 19.70
N HIS A 91 8.44 -0.02 19.32
CA HIS A 91 7.34 0.08 20.28
C HIS A 91 7.19 -1.17 21.14
N ALA A 92 7.36 -2.34 20.54
CA ALA A 92 7.22 -3.63 21.21
C ALA A 92 8.38 -3.98 22.15
N SER A 93 9.52 -3.30 22.06
CA SER A 93 10.67 -3.59 22.92
C SER A 93 10.42 -3.15 24.36
N ASP A 94 10.96 -3.88 25.33
CA ASP A 94 10.93 -3.49 26.73
C ASP A 94 11.89 -2.31 27.05
N ALA A 95 12.02 -1.96 28.33
CA ALA A 95 12.92 -0.90 28.80
C ALA A 95 14.42 -1.20 28.56
N ARG A 96 14.78 -2.49 28.38
CA ARG A 96 16.15 -2.95 28.08
C ARG A 96 16.37 -3.09 26.57
N GLY A 97 15.34 -2.90 25.76
CA GLY A 97 15.37 -3.08 24.31
C GLY A 97 15.29 -4.54 23.87
N GLU A 98 14.84 -5.42 24.75
CA GLU A 98 14.57 -6.82 24.45
C GLU A 98 13.16 -6.97 23.89
N LEU A 99 12.97 -7.97 23.03
CA LEU A 99 11.73 -8.23 22.33
C LEU A 99 11.11 -9.52 22.83
N ALA A 100 9.81 -9.49 23.10
CA ALA A 100 9.01 -10.70 23.22
C ALA A 100 9.15 -11.53 21.93
N PRO A 101 8.84 -12.84 21.93
CA PRO A 101 8.73 -13.64 20.70
C PRO A 101 7.49 -13.26 19.87
N THR A 102 7.30 -11.96 19.69
CA THR A 102 6.22 -11.32 18.94
C THR A 102 6.78 -10.81 17.65
N VAL A 103 5.93 -10.89 16.65
CA VAL A 103 6.29 -10.46 15.34
C VAL A 103 5.21 -9.67 14.64
N PHE A 104 5.62 -8.56 14.04
CA PHE A 104 4.81 -7.67 13.27
C PHE A 104 4.78 -8.01 11.78
N VAL A 105 3.56 -8.15 11.28
CA VAL A 105 3.25 -8.19 9.85
C VAL A 105 2.39 -6.98 9.49
N THR A 106 2.54 -6.49 8.27
CA THR A 106 1.67 -5.45 7.73
C THR A 106 0.29 -6.04 7.47
N ALA A 107 -0.70 -5.59 8.23
CA ALA A 107 -2.07 -6.12 8.15
C ALA A 107 -2.94 -5.28 7.21
N ALA A 108 -2.77 -3.96 7.23
CA ALA A 108 -3.48 -3.05 6.34
C ALA A 108 -2.67 -1.77 6.13
N VAL A 109 -2.94 -1.11 5.02
CA VAL A 109 -2.41 0.20 4.69
C VAL A 109 -3.58 1.09 4.32
N ASP A 110 -3.63 2.25 4.93
CA ASP A 110 -4.63 3.27 4.61
C ASP A 110 -4.34 3.92 3.27
N ARG A 111 -5.28 4.72 2.78
CA ARG A 111 -5.08 5.52 1.59
C ARG A 111 -3.81 6.39 1.73
N ILE A 112 -2.95 6.31 0.72
CA ILE A 112 -1.71 7.09 0.60
C ILE A 112 -1.86 8.06 -0.57
N ASP A 113 -2.05 9.33 -0.26
CA ASP A 113 -2.07 10.43 -1.24
C ASP A 113 -0.67 11.04 -1.39
N LEU A 114 -0.25 11.27 -2.64
CA LEU A 114 0.95 12.03 -2.95
C LEU A 114 0.56 13.50 -3.15
N LYS A 115 0.78 14.33 -2.13
CA LYS A 115 0.42 15.75 -2.15
C LYS A 115 1.39 16.56 -3.00
N LEU A 116 2.69 16.30 -2.84
CA LEU A 116 3.75 16.95 -3.59
C LEU A 116 4.62 15.89 -4.26
N ALA A 117 4.89 16.07 -5.55
CA ALA A 117 5.75 15.16 -6.29
C ALA A 117 7.17 15.09 -5.68
N LEU A 118 7.72 13.89 -5.61
CA LEU A 118 9.07 13.67 -5.09
C LEU A 118 10.10 13.99 -6.18
N SER A 119 11.06 14.84 -5.87
CA SER A 119 12.13 15.27 -6.78
C SER A 119 13.44 14.56 -6.48
N PRO A 120 14.20 14.09 -7.49
CA PRO A 120 15.53 13.53 -7.28
C PRO A 120 16.57 14.55 -6.80
N THR A 121 16.28 15.85 -6.90
CA THR A 121 17.19 16.93 -6.51
C THR A 121 16.99 17.38 -5.06
N ARG A 122 16.10 16.74 -4.30
CA ARG A 122 15.79 17.07 -2.91
C ARG A 122 16.07 15.88 -2.00
N ASN A 123 16.37 16.15 -0.74
CA ASN A 123 16.45 15.12 0.29
C ASN A 123 15.09 14.98 0.98
N TYR A 124 14.79 13.77 1.44
CA TYR A 124 13.54 13.51 2.17
C TYR A 124 13.81 12.86 3.51
N ARG A 125 13.05 13.28 4.52
CA ARG A 125 12.98 12.65 5.84
C ARG A 125 11.68 11.86 5.93
N LEU A 126 11.80 10.58 6.26
CA LEU A 126 10.68 9.70 6.56
C LEU A 126 10.64 9.54 8.08
N ALA A 127 9.57 9.95 8.72
CA ALA A 127 9.42 9.89 10.18
C ALA A 127 8.14 9.14 10.54
N GLY A 128 8.26 8.12 11.38
CA GLY A 128 7.19 7.22 11.78
C GLY A 128 7.00 7.14 13.29
N THR A 129 5.75 7.03 13.73
CA THR A 129 5.39 6.87 15.15
C THR A 129 4.11 6.04 15.31
N VAL A 130 3.96 5.37 16.44
CA VAL A 130 2.69 4.74 16.82
C VAL A 130 1.71 5.81 17.27
N THR A 131 0.50 5.82 16.70
CA THR A 131 -0.58 6.76 17.02
C THR A 131 -1.74 6.11 17.75
N SER A 132 -1.97 4.82 17.52
CA SER A 132 -3.03 4.06 18.15
C SER A 132 -2.62 2.61 18.38
N VAL A 133 -3.13 1.99 19.44
CA VAL A 133 -2.84 0.62 19.84
C VAL A 133 -4.16 -0.07 20.18
N GLY A 134 -4.37 -1.25 19.60
CA GLY A 134 -5.41 -2.20 20.01
C GLY A 134 -4.80 -3.38 20.78
N PHE A 135 -5.50 -4.51 20.86
CA PHE A 135 -5.00 -5.68 21.59
C PHE A 135 -3.69 -6.25 20.99
N SER A 136 -3.71 -6.56 19.69
CA SER A 136 -2.58 -7.17 18.96
C SER A 136 -2.19 -6.38 17.72
N SER A 137 -2.65 -5.13 17.61
CA SER A 137 -2.42 -4.30 16.45
C SER A 137 -2.01 -2.91 16.87
N MET A 138 -1.18 -2.25 16.08
CA MET A 138 -0.85 -0.84 16.25
C MET A 138 -0.95 -0.11 14.93
N GLU A 139 -1.42 1.13 14.97
CA GLU A 139 -1.42 2.05 13.86
C GLU A 139 -0.14 2.89 13.90
N ILE A 140 0.54 2.94 12.78
CA ILE A 140 1.79 3.65 12.60
C ILE A 140 1.58 4.74 11.57
N TYR A 141 1.71 5.97 12.01
CA TYR A 141 1.66 7.15 11.18
C TYR A 141 3.05 7.47 10.67
N ILE A 142 3.20 7.58 9.34
CA ILE A 142 4.44 7.93 8.68
C ILE A 142 4.22 9.17 7.82
N ARG A 143 5.12 10.14 7.93
CA ARG A 143 5.18 11.31 7.06
C ARG A 143 6.49 11.35 6.29
N VAL A 144 6.40 11.80 5.04
CA VAL A 144 7.54 12.05 4.16
C VAL A 144 7.60 13.55 3.92
N GLN A 145 8.71 14.18 4.30
CA GLN A 145 8.91 15.63 4.19
C GLN A 145 10.22 15.93 3.48
N ALA A 146 10.21 16.93 2.62
CA ALA A 146 11.43 17.44 2.03
C ALA A 146 12.26 18.19 3.08
N VAL A 147 13.57 17.97 3.04
CA VAL A 147 14.55 18.59 3.94
C VAL A 147 15.70 19.17 3.13
N ALA A 148 16.22 20.32 3.56
CA ALA A 148 17.31 21.01 2.88
C ALA A 148 18.65 20.41 3.35
N GLU A 149 18.77 20.27 4.66
CA GLU A 149 19.84 19.57 5.36
C GLU A 149 19.25 18.56 6.37
N PRO A 150 20.02 17.55 6.82
CA PRO A 150 19.57 16.62 7.84
C PRO A 150 19.16 17.34 9.14
N GLY A 151 17.85 17.43 9.38
CA GLY A 151 17.28 18.06 10.59
C GLY A 151 16.49 19.34 10.33
N GLU A 152 16.64 19.96 9.16
CA GLU A 152 15.93 21.20 8.81
C GLU A 152 14.79 20.91 7.81
N THR A 153 13.56 21.23 8.21
CA THR A 153 12.37 20.96 7.39
C THR A 153 12.16 22.12 6.43
N THR A 154 12.18 21.85 5.12
CA THR A 154 12.06 22.93 4.10
C THR A 154 10.60 23.27 3.82
N ASP A 155 9.73 22.27 3.81
CA ASP A 155 8.32 22.44 3.48
C ASP A 155 7.47 22.22 4.74
N PRO A 156 6.53 23.13 5.08
CA PRO A 156 5.67 22.96 6.24
C PRO A 156 4.77 21.71 6.10
N GLU A 157 4.37 21.39 4.86
CA GLU A 157 3.51 20.25 4.57
C GLU A 157 4.29 18.99 4.14
N PRO A 158 3.84 17.80 4.57
CA PRO A 158 4.41 16.54 4.09
C PRO A 158 4.05 16.29 2.62
N SER A 159 5.04 15.84 1.85
CA SER A 159 4.84 15.40 0.47
C SER A 159 3.94 14.17 0.38
N LEU A 160 3.97 13.31 1.41
CA LEU A 160 3.17 12.11 1.52
C LEU A 160 2.94 11.75 2.99
N VAL A 161 1.73 11.27 3.30
CA VAL A 161 1.38 10.70 4.60
C VAL A 161 0.83 9.30 4.38
N ALA A 162 1.23 8.36 5.23
CA ALA A 162 0.76 6.99 5.21
C ALA A 162 0.44 6.51 6.62
N ARG A 163 -0.60 5.66 6.74
CA ARG A 163 -0.90 4.94 7.97
C ARG A 163 -0.84 3.44 7.72
N PHE A 164 -0.03 2.75 8.50
CA PHE A 164 0.15 1.31 8.45
C PHE A 164 -0.44 0.68 9.69
N THR A 165 -1.28 -0.34 9.52
CA THR A 165 -1.71 -1.19 10.63
C THR A 165 -0.79 -2.40 10.70
N MET A 166 0.00 -2.48 11.76
CA MET A 166 0.89 -3.61 12.04
C MET A 166 0.23 -4.56 13.04
N ALA A 167 0.22 -5.85 12.75
CA ALA A 167 -0.36 -6.87 13.63
C ALA A 167 0.73 -7.74 14.25
N GLY A 168 0.75 -7.81 15.57
CA GLY A 168 1.61 -8.67 16.38
C GLY A 168 1.10 -10.11 16.41
N ARG A 169 1.98 -11.04 16.05
CA ARG A 169 1.76 -12.49 16.06
C ARG A 169 2.82 -13.15 16.91
N ASP A 170 2.42 -14.10 17.74
CA ASP A 170 3.36 -14.94 18.47
C ASP A 170 4.15 -15.81 17.48
N LYS A 171 5.48 -15.81 17.62
CA LYS A 171 6.41 -16.42 16.66
C LYS A 171 6.20 -17.92 16.51
N ASP A 172 5.87 -18.60 17.62
CA ASP A 172 5.79 -20.06 17.67
C ASP A 172 4.39 -20.55 17.31
N THR A 173 3.35 -19.87 17.81
CA THR A 173 1.95 -20.29 17.62
C THR A 173 1.26 -19.62 16.44
N GLY A 174 1.79 -18.50 15.93
CA GLY A 174 1.15 -17.67 14.90
C GLY A 174 -0.12 -16.95 15.37
N LYS A 175 -0.52 -17.09 16.63
CA LYS A 175 -1.72 -16.45 17.20
C LYS A 175 -1.46 -14.97 17.49
N SER A 176 -2.53 -14.20 17.66
CA SER A 176 -2.43 -12.78 18.04
C SER A 176 -1.64 -12.62 19.34
N SER A 177 -0.60 -11.78 19.31
CA SER A 177 0.21 -11.45 20.49
C SER A 177 -0.11 -10.03 20.95
N GLN A 178 -0.23 -9.86 22.28
CA GLN A 178 -0.58 -8.57 22.85
C GLN A 178 0.59 -7.59 22.69
N VAL A 179 0.26 -6.35 22.32
CA VAL A 179 1.26 -5.28 22.13
C VAL A 179 1.30 -4.34 23.34
N ASN A 180 2.42 -3.65 23.51
CA ASN A 180 2.62 -2.68 24.58
C ASN A 180 1.54 -1.57 24.52
N PRO A 181 0.85 -1.26 25.63
CA PRO A 181 -0.16 -0.20 25.66
C PRO A 181 0.46 1.18 25.45
N LEU A 182 -0.34 2.11 24.92
CA LEU A 182 0.07 3.47 24.61
C LEU A 182 -0.45 4.44 25.67
N LEU A 183 0.45 5.24 26.26
CA LEU A 183 0.14 6.37 27.12
C LEU A 183 -0.03 7.63 26.27
N LEU A 184 -1.20 8.27 26.39
CA LEU A 184 -1.51 9.54 25.74
C LEU A 184 -1.34 10.67 26.75
N GLU A 185 -0.32 11.50 26.56
CA GLU A 185 0.11 12.52 27.52
C GLU A 185 -0.70 13.81 27.41
N ASP A 186 -1.14 14.18 26.20
CA ASP A 186 -1.82 15.43 25.92
C ASP A 186 -3.20 15.24 25.26
N ASP A 187 -4.02 16.30 25.27
CA ASP A 187 -5.38 16.27 24.70
C ASP A 187 -5.38 16.12 23.17
N ASN A 188 -4.32 16.59 22.49
CA ASN A 188 -4.20 16.45 21.04
C ASN A 188 -3.99 14.97 20.66
N GLN A 189 -3.14 14.25 21.39
CA GLN A 189 -2.91 12.82 21.26
C GLN A 189 -4.20 12.03 21.52
N ARG A 190 -4.96 12.42 22.55
CA ARG A 190 -6.29 11.82 22.84
C ARG A 190 -7.30 12.05 21.73
N ARG A 191 -7.34 13.26 21.15
CA ARG A 191 -8.19 13.57 19.99
C ARG A 191 -7.80 12.73 18.77
N LEU A 192 -6.50 12.67 18.44
CA LEU A 192 -6.00 11.87 17.32
C LEU A 192 -6.29 10.38 17.49
N PHE A 193 -6.16 9.85 18.71
CA PHE A 193 -6.50 8.46 19.01
C PHE A 193 -7.99 8.19 18.75
N LYS A 194 -8.90 9.06 19.24
CA LYS A 194 -10.34 8.94 19.00
C LYS A 194 -10.70 9.01 17.52
N ILE A 195 -10.08 9.92 16.77
CA ILE A 195 -10.29 10.02 15.31
C ILE A 195 -9.87 8.72 14.62
N SER A 196 -8.75 8.14 15.04
CA SER A 196 -8.25 6.87 14.49
C SER A 196 -9.24 5.70 14.76
N GLU A 197 -9.87 5.67 15.93
CA GLU A 197 -10.95 4.72 16.24
C GLU A 197 -12.18 4.90 15.34
N GLN A 198 -12.63 6.15 15.13
CA GLN A 198 -13.75 6.45 14.25
C GLN A 198 -13.47 6.05 12.79
N ILE A 199 -12.26 6.33 12.29
CA ILE A 199 -11.82 5.88 10.96
C ILE A 199 -11.89 4.36 10.86
N LYS A 200 -11.46 3.64 11.90
CA LYS A 200 -11.49 2.18 11.95
C LYS A 200 -12.93 1.63 11.95
N GLU A 201 -13.84 2.26 12.66
CA GLU A 201 -15.27 1.91 12.65
C GLU A 201 -15.90 2.15 11.28
N HIS A 202 -15.66 3.32 10.68
CA HIS A 202 -16.14 3.65 9.35
C HIS A 202 -15.65 2.65 8.30
N LYS A 203 -14.37 2.24 8.35
CA LYS A 203 -13.82 1.19 7.47
C LYS A 203 -14.51 -0.15 7.63
N LYS A 204 -14.91 -0.54 8.84
CA LYS A 204 -15.68 -1.77 9.05
C LYS A 204 -17.03 -1.71 8.34
N VAL A 205 -17.72 -0.56 8.43
CA VAL A 205 -19.01 -0.34 7.76
C VAL A 205 -18.86 -0.38 6.23
N VAL A 206 -17.85 0.31 5.68
CA VAL A 206 -17.54 0.28 4.24
C VAL A 206 -17.19 -1.13 3.76
N THR A 207 -16.46 -1.92 4.56
CA THR A 207 -16.15 -3.32 4.23
C THR A 207 -17.40 -4.21 4.22
N GLN A 208 -18.45 -3.85 4.97
CA GLN A 208 -19.74 -4.55 4.96
C GLN A 208 -20.62 -4.17 3.74
N SER A 209 -20.43 -2.99 3.16
CA SER A 209 -21.15 -2.52 1.96
C SER A 209 -20.52 -2.96 0.63
N ASN A 210 -19.51 -3.84 0.68
CA ASN A 210 -18.83 -4.42 -0.48
C ASN A 210 -19.83 -5.03 -1.48
N LEU A 211 -19.65 -4.74 -2.77
CA LEU A 211 -20.51 -5.21 -3.88
C LEU A 211 -20.59 -6.74 -4.02
N TYR A 212 -19.63 -7.48 -3.48
CA TYR A 212 -19.69 -8.95 -3.42
C TYR A 212 -20.57 -9.47 -2.27
N LYS A 213 -20.97 -8.61 -1.32
CA LYS A 213 -21.86 -8.95 -0.19
C LYS A 213 -23.24 -8.34 -0.35
N ARG A 214 -23.34 -7.16 -0.96
CA ARG A 214 -24.60 -6.44 -1.19
C ARG A 214 -24.69 -6.02 -2.66
N PRO A 215 -25.88 -6.12 -3.28
CA PRO A 215 -26.05 -5.68 -4.67
C PRO A 215 -25.81 -4.17 -4.82
N PRO A 216 -25.53 -3.69 -6.04
CA PRO A 216 -25.43 -2.26 -6.32
C PRO A 216 -26.71 -1.50 -5.98
N SER A 217 -26.58 -0.20 -5.70
CA SER A 217 -27.74 0.69 -5.49
C SER A 217 -28.55 0.86 -6.77
N GLU A 218 -29.78 1.38 -6.65
CA GLU A 218 -30.62 1.67 -7.82
C GLU A 218 -29.93 2.62 -8.81
N GLU A 219 -29.34 3.69 -8.32
CA GLU A 219 -28.57 4.65 -9.12
C GLU A 219 -27.38 3.99 -9.84
N GLU A 220 -26.67 3.09 -9.17
CA GLU A 220 -25.57 2.34 -9.78
C GLU A 220 -26.02 1.34 -10.84
N ARG A 221 -27.15 0.67 -10.61
CA ARG A 221 -27.77 -0.22 -11.59
C ARG A 221 -28.20 0.54 -12.83
N LEU A 222 -28.85 1.69 -12.66
CA LEU A 222 -29.25 2.56 -13.76
C LEU A 222 -28.04 3.05 -14.55
N ALA A 223 -26.97 3.48 -13.88
CA ALA A 223 -25.75 3.95 -14.54
C ALA A 223 -25.05 2.86 -15.37
N ILE A 224 -24.92 1.62 -14.84
CA ILE A 224 -24.40 0.51 -15.66
C ILE A 224 -25.34 0.20 -16.82
N HIS A 225 -26.65 0.18 -16.58
CA HIS A 225 -27.62 -0.17 -17.62
C HIS A 225 -27.58 0.84 -18.77
N GLN A 226 -27.49 2.13 -18.47
CA GLN A 226 -27.28 3.18 -19.48
C GLN A 226 -25.97 3.01 -20.24
N LEU A 227 -24.86 2.70 -19.53
CA LEU A 227 -23.57 2.40 -20.16
C LEU A 227 -23.65 1.16 -21.07
N TRP A 228 -24.40 0.14 -20.67
CA TRP A 228 -24.63 -1.04 -21.50
C TRP A 228 -25.46 -0.70 -22.75
N LEU A 229 -26.56 0.04 -22.62
CA LEU A 229 -27.36 0.50 -23.77
C LEU A 229 -26.53 1.33 -24.76
N GLU A 230 -25.70 2.24 -24.25
CA GLU A 230 -24.79 3.07 -25.05
C GLU A 230 -23.78 2.23 -25.83
N THR A 231 -23.37 1.08 -25.28
CA THR A 231 -22.29 0.27 -25.84
C THR A 231 -22.80 -0.93 -26.63
N ASN A 232 -24.08 -1.30 -26.48
CA ASN A 232 -24.73 -2.39 -27.20
C ASN A 232 -24.72 -2.17 -28.72
N LYS A 233 -24.85 -0.91 -29.18
CA LYS A 233 -24.70 -0.53 -30.60
C LYS A 233 -23.34 -0.87 -31.21
N TYR A 234 -22.32 -1.11 -30.37
CA TYR A 234 -20.98 -1.52 -30.79
C TYR A 234 -20.70 -3.01 -30.47
N GLN A 235 -21.69 -3.75 -29.96
CA GLN A 235 -21.57 -5.19 -29.69
C GLN A 235 -22.16 -6.05 -30.81
N GLU A 236 -23.09 -5.53 -31.59
CA GLU A 236 -23.64 -6.22 -32.76
C GLU A 236 -22.64 -6.19 -33.92
N ASP A 237 -22.00 -7.33 -34.17
CA ASP A 237 -21.49 -7.69 -35.49
C ASP A 237 -21.85 -9.15 -35.76
N ASN A 238 -22.67 -9.35 -36.79
CA ASN A 238 -23.25 -10.63 -37.22
C ASN A 238 -22.16 -11.61 -37.65
N GLY A 239 -21.57 -12.35 -36.72
CA GLY A 239 -20.93 -13.67 -36.92
C GLY A 239 -19.74 -13.79 -37.89
N TYR A 240 -19.43 -12.77 -38.71
CA TYR A 240 -18.51 -12.86 -39.84
C TYR A 240 -17.82 -11.51 -40.13
N GLY A 241 -17.51 -10.71 -39.09
CA GLY A 241 -16.81 -9.43 -39.22
C GLY A 241 -15.77 -9.19 -38.12
N PRO A 242 -14.66 -8.47 -38.40
CA PRO A 242 -13.66 -8.14 -37.39
C PRO A 242 -14.24 -7.10 -36.41
N ARG A 243 -14.71 -7.57 -35.24
CA ARG A 243 -14.99 -6.82 -34.00
C ARG A 243 -15.35 -5.34 -34.22
N ALA A 244 -16.64 -5.00 -34.23
CA ALA A 244 -17.12 -3.62 -34.23
C ALA A 244 -16.23 -2.69 -33.37
N ASN A 245 -15.62 -1.71 -34.04
CA ASN A 245 -14.64 -0.81 -33.45
C ASN A 245 -15.35 0.19 -32.53
N LEU A 246 -14.95 0.23 -31.25
CA LEU A 246 -15.33 1.33 -30.38
C LEU A 246 -14.83 2.66 -30.98
N PRO A 247 -15.55 3.76 -30.72
CA PRO A 247 -15.02 5.10 -30.92
C PRO A 247 -13.64 5.30 -30.28
N SER A 248 -12.81 6.19 -30.84
CA SER A 248 -11.43 6.43 -30.37
C SER A 248 -11.32 6.93 -28.92
N ASP A 249 -12.42 7.43 -28.34
CA ASP A 249 -12.56 7.87 -26.96
C ASP A 249 -12.95 6.75 -25.99
N MET A 250 -13.21 5.53 -26.47
CA MET A 250 -13.63 4.40 -25.65
C MET A 250 -12.71 3.20 -25.81
N VAL A 251 -12.54 2.44 -24.73
CA VAL A 251 -11.80 1.18 -24.76
C VAL A 251 -12.47 0.12 -23.90
N TRP A 252 -12.57 -1.09 -24.42
CA TRP A 252 -13.08 -2.23 -23.67
C TRP A 252 -12.16 -2.54 -22.49
N MET A 253 -12.73 -2.70 -21.31
CA MET A 253 -12.00 -3.02 -20.08
C MET A 253 -11.16 -4.29 -20.21
N GLU A 254 -11.57 -5.26 -21.03
CA GLU A 254 -10.80 -6.48 -21.27
C GLU A 254 -9.45 -6.22 -21.96
N ARG A 255 -9.38 -5.16 -22.79
CA ARG A 255 -8.16 -4.78 -23.54
C ARG A 255 -7.16 -4.00 -22.71
N THR A 256 -7.54 -3.56 -21.50
CA THR A 256 -6.67 -2.83 -20.58
C THR A 256 -5.97 -3.75 -19.57
N LYS A 257 -5.94 -5.06 -19.83
CA LYS A 257 -5.30 -6.04 -18.94
C LYS A 257 -3.81 -6.17 -19.26
N MET A 258 -2.99 -6.13 -18.21
CA MET A 258 -1.56 -6.41 -18.26
C MET A 258 -1.18 -7.37 -17.13
N GLN A 259 -0.30 -8.33 -17.40
CA GLN A 259 0.09 -9.34 -16.41
C GLN A 259 1.59 -9.40 -16.25
N SER A 260 2.02 -9.73 -15.03
CA SER A 260 3.41 -10.06 -14.70
C SER A 260 3.42 -11.25 -13.76
N VAL A 261 4.40 -12.13 -13.94
CA VAL A 261 4.59 -13.33 -13.10
C VAL A 261 6.01 -13.30 -12.58
N THR A 262 6.18 -13.53 -11.29
CA THR A 262 7.49 -13.58 -10.64
C THR A 262 7.54 -14.69 -9.59
N VAL A 263 8.72 -15.25 -9.39
CA VAL A 263 8.98 -16.21 -8.32
C VAL A 263 9.41 -15.46 -7.06
N CYS A 264 8.84 -15.83 -5.93
CA CYS A 264 9.10 -15.20 -4.64
C CYS A 264 10.42 -15.70 -4.02
N PHE A 265 11.52 -14.96 -4.21
CA PHE A 265 12.84 -15.35 -3.70
C PHE A 265 13.11 -14.92 -2.24
N PRO A 266 14.05 -15.58 -1.54
CA PRO A 266 14.44 -15.21 -0.18
C PRO A 266 14.95 -13.77 -0.03
N SER A 267 15.52 -13.18 -1.07
CA SER A 267 15.95 -11.77 -1.08
C SER A 267 14.83 -10.77 -0.81
N ASN A 268 13.58 -11.17 -1.03
CA ASN A 268 12.40 -10.31 -0.93
C ASN A 268 11.53 -10.63 0.30
N ARG A 269 12.11 -11.38 1.25
CA ARG A 269 11.42 -11.80 2.46
C ARG A 269 11.45 -10.74 3.55
N ASN A 270 10.40 -10.72 4.36
CA ASN A 270 10.41 -10.16 5.68
C ASN A 270 11.03 -11.15 6.68
N ILE A 271 11.15 -10.70 7.92
CA ILE A 271 11.57 -11.47 9.10
C ILE A 271 10.76 -12.76 9.40
N HIS A 272 9.68 -13.07 8.66
CA HIS A 272 8.87 -14.31 8.77
C HIS A 272 9.24 -15.37 7.76
N ASN A 273 10.27 -15.14 6.93
CA ASN A 273 10.43 -15.89 5.69
C ASN A 273 9.16 -15.85 4.82
N LYS A 274 8.40 -14.74 4.88
CA LYS A 274 7.27 -14.45 3.99
C LYS A 274 7.64 -13.25 3.13
N ILE A 275 7.00 -13.10 1.98
CA ILE A 275 7.26 -11.94 1.14
C ILE A 275 6.78 -10.67 1.82
N PHE A 276 7.64 -9.66 1.74
CA PHE A 276 7.46 -8.38 2.37
C PHE A 276 6.30 -7.57 1.73
N GLY A 277 5.48 -6.90 2.55
CA GLY A 277 4.30 -6.17 2.08
C GLY A 277 4.69 -5.02 1.14
N GLY A 278 5.75 -4.29 1.49
CA GLY A 278 6.34 -3.24 0.69
C GLY A 278 6.80 -3.72 -0.69
N TYR A 279 7.34 -4.94 -0.79
CA TYR A 279 7.77 -5.50 -2.07
C TYR A 279 6.57 -5.78 -2.98
N LEU A 280 5.46 -6.29 -2.43
CA LEU A 280 4.21 -6.47 -3.18
C LEU A 280 3.65 -5.12 -3.65
N MET A 281 3.66 -4.10 -2.80
CA MET A 281 3.22 -2.74 -3.17
C MET A 281 4.06 -2.18 -4.32
N ARG A 282 5.38 -2.34 -4.25
CA ARG A 282 6.30 -1.90 -5.32
C ARG A 282 5.97 -2.56 -6.65
N LEU A 283 5.91 -3.89 -6.68
CA LEU A 283 5.63 -4.62 -7.93
C LEU A 283 4.26 -4.26 -8.49
N ALA A 284 3.26 -4.11 -7.63
CA ALA A 284 1.92 -3.71 -8.04
C ALA A 284 1.90 -2.29 -8.61
N HIS A 285 2.62 -1.35 -8.01
CA HIS A 285 2.75 0.01 -8.52
C HIS A 285 3.49 0.06 -9.86
N GLU A 286 4.61 -0.67 -10.00
CA GLU A 286 5.36 -0.71 -11.26
C GLU A 286 4.51 -1.28 -12.41
N LEU A 287 3.72 -2.32 -12.15
CA LEU A 287 2.80 -2.89 -13.14
C LEU A 287 1.60 -1.97 -13.43
N SER A 288 1.06 -1.27 -12.43
CA SER A 288 -0.03 -0.32 -12.64
C SER A 288 0.41 0.88 -13.48
N PHE A 289 1.59 1.42 -13.21
CA PHE A 289 2.21 2.49 -13.97
C PHE A 289 2.46 2.07 -15.43
N ALA A 290 3.02 0.88 -15.66
CA ALA A 290 3.25 0.36 -17.02
C ALA A 290 1.94 0.23 -17.81
N ASN A 291 0.90 -0.36 -17.18
CA ASN A 291 -0.42 -0.49 -17.81
C ASN A 291 -1.07 0.87 -18.06
N GLY A 292 -1.01 1.79 -17.10
CA GLY A 292 -1.50 3.15 -17.25
C GLY A 292 -0.82 3.89 -18.39
N SER A 293 0.49 3.69 -18.57
CA SER A 293 1.25 4.31 -19.66
C SER A 293 0.84 3.79 -21.04
N VAL A 294 0.59 2.49 -21.16
CA VAL A 294 0.05 1.89 -22.39
C VAL A 294 -1.37 2.36 -22.67
N PHE A 295 -2.20 2.46 -21.63
CA PHE A 295 -3.59 2.89 -21.72
C PHE A 295 -3.74 4.35 -22.16
N THR A 296 -2.91 5.26 -21.64
CA THR A 296 -2.94 6.69 -22.02
C THR A 296 -2.03 7.05 -23.18
N GLN A 297 -1.20 6.09 -23.64
CA GLN A 297 -0.12 6.32 -24.62
C GLN A 297 0.79 7.50 -24.23
N SER A 298 0.94 7.72 -22.92
CA SER A 298 1.62 8.86 -22.35
C SER A 298 2.15 8.49 -20.96
N ARG A 299 2.70 9.47 -20.25
CA ARG A 299 3.19 9.32 -18.88
C ARG A 299 2.07 9.66 -17.89
N PRO A 300 1.56 8.69 -17.13
CA PRO A 300 0.63 8.97 -16.05
C PRO A 300 1.38 9.44 -14.79
N SER A 301 0.81 10.42 -14.10
CA SER A 301 1.26 10.89 -12.79
C SER A 301 0.47 10.17 -11.70
N TYR A 302 1.17 9.63 -10.71
CA TYR A 302 0.53 9.01 -9.54
C TYR A 302 -0.22 10.08 -8.73
N VAL A 303 -1.41 9.72 -8.27
CA VAL A 303 -2.21 10.56 -7.35
C VAL A 303 -2.28 9.88 -5.98
N SER A 304 -2.76 8.63 -5.94
CA SER A 304 -2.93 7.93 -4.68
C SER A 304 -3.03 6.42 -4.82
N LEU A 305 -2.86 5.73 -3.70
CA LEU A 305 -3.12 4.31 -3.49
C LEU A 305 -4.26 4.23 -2.48
N ASP A 306 -5.37 3.60 -2.85
CA ASP A 306 -6.50 3.43 -1.94
C ASP A 306 -6.17 2.44 -0.83
N ASP A 307 -6.96 2.47 0.25
CA ASP A 307 -6.78 1.54 1.36
C ASP A 307 -6.97 0.08 0.94
N PHE A 308 -6.16 -0.79 1.55
CA PHE A 308 -6.23 -2.23 1.34
C PHE A 308 -5.75 -2.98 2.57
N SER A 309 -6.16 -4.25 2.68
CA SER A 309 -5.77 -5.15 3.76
C SER A 309 -5.10 -6.41 3.21
N PHE A 310 -4.00 -6.83 3.86
CA PHE A 310 -3.30 -8.06 3.56
C PHE A 310 -4.14 -9.27 4.01
N GLN A 311 -4.83 -9.92 3.07
CA GLN A 311 -5.76 -11.00 3.41
C GLN A 311 -5.02 -12.31 3.70
N LYS A 312 -3.96 -12.59 2.94
CA LYS A 312 -3.18 -13.83 3.05
C LYS A 312 -1.67 -13.55 2.92
N PRO A 313 -0.83 -14.24 3.71
CA PRO A 313 0.62 -14.13 3.57
C PRO A 313 1.10 -14.82 2.29
N VAL A 314 2.15 -14.27 1.68
CA VAL A 314 2.81 -14.86 0.50
C VAL A 314 4.09 -15.55 0.95
N SER A 315 4.28 -16.82 0.58
CA SER A 315 5.46 -17.60 1.00
C SER A 315 6.61 -17.47 0.01
N ILE A 316 7.83 -17.67 0.49
CA ILE A 316 9.00 -17.84 -0.39
C ILE A 316 8.79 -19.11 -1.23
N GLY A 317 9.24 -19.08 -2.47
CA GLY A 317 9.09 -20.15 -3.46
C GLY A 317 7.74 -20.16 -4.17
N SER A 318 6.75 -19.40 -3.68
CA SER A 318 5.48 -19.23 -4.37
C SER A 318 5.63 -18.50 -5.71
N ILE A 319 4.76 -18.81 -6.67
CA ILE A 319 4.66 -18.09 -7.92
C ILE A 319 3.62 -16.98 -7.73
N LEU A 320 4.05 -15.73 -7.83
CA LEU A 320 3.19 -14.56 -7.72
C LEU A 320 2.78 -14.09 -9.11
N LYS A 321 1.48 -14.12 -9.40
CA LYS A 321 0.87 -13.54 -10.59
C LYS A 321 0.19 -12.22 -10.25
N LEU A 322 0.68 -11.16 -10.85
CA LEU A 322 0.08 -9.84 -10.79
C LEU A 322 -0.76 -9.60 -12.06
N THR A 323 -2.02 -9.21 -11.91
CA THR A 323 -2.88 -8.80 -13.03
C THR A 323 -3.36 -7.37 -12.81
N SER A 324 -2.86 -6.45 -13.63
CA SER A 324 -3.25 -5.05 -13.69
C SER A 324 -4.39 -4.86 -14.71
N GLN A 325 -5.38 -4.04 -14.37
CA GLN A 325 -6.50 -3.70 -15.24
C GLN A 325 -6.99 -2.29 -14.92
N VAL A 326 -7.23 -1.46 -15.94
CA VAL A 326 -7.92 -0.18 -15.75
C VAL A 326 -9.39 -0.48 -15.46
N VAL A 327 -9.88 -0.10 -14.28
CA VAL A 327 -11.22 -0.44 -13.81
C VAL A 327 -12.20 0.72 -13.90
N TYR A 328 -11.72 1.96 -13.83
CA TYR A 328 -12.54 3.16 -13.90
C TYR A 328 -11.73 4.31 -14.52
N SER A 329 -12.41 5.23 -15.20
CA SER A 329 -11.79 6.38 -15.87
C SER A 329 -12.75 7.55 -15.91
N GLU A 330 -12.22 8.76 -15.76
CA GLU A 330 -12.91 10.05 -15.88
C GLU A 330 -12.15 10.89 -16.91
N PRO A 331 -12.49 10.77 -18.21
CA PRO A 331 -11.84 11.51 -19.28
C PRO A 331 -11.77 13.03 -19.04
N GLU A 332 -12.83 13.59 -18.44
CA GLU A 332 -12.97 15.02 -18.15
C GLU A 332 -11.91 15.52 -17.17
N ASN A 333 -11.59 14.69 -16.17
CA ASN A 333 -10.56 14.97 -15.17
C ASN A 333 -9.18 14.45 -15.58
N LYS A 334 -9.06 13.83 -16.77
CA LYS A 334 -7.88 13.07 -17.21
C LYS A 334 -7.40 12.08 -16.14
N ALA A 335 -8.32 11.50 -15.40
CA ALA A 335 -8.05 10.63 -14.27
C ALA A 335 -8.50 9.20 -14.55
N PHE A 336 -7.80 8.22 -14.01
CA PHE A 336 -8.19 6.83 -14.13
C PHE A 336 -7.65 6.00 -12.97
N GLN A 337 -8.32 4.88 -12.72
CA GLN A 337 -7.99 3.96 -11.65
C GLN A 337 -7.59 2.60 -12.22
N VAL A 338 -6.48 2.08 -11.72
CA VAL A 338 -5.91 0.78 -12.08
C VAL A 338 -5.98 -0.15 -10.89
N ALA A 339 -6.68 -1.27 -11.04
CA ALA A 339 -6.69 -2.34 -10.05
C ALA A 339 -5.60 -3.37 -10.37
N VAL A 340 -4.73 -3.66 -9.40
CA VAL A 340 -3.72 -4.71 -9.50
C VAL A 340 -4.01 -5.82 -8.52
N SER A 341 -4.33 -6.96 -9.11
CA SER A 341 -4.65 -8.21 -8.45
C SER A 341 -3.39 -9.02 -8.17
N ALA A 342 -3.13 -9.42 -6.94
CA ALA A 342 -2.03 -10.31 -6.57
C ALA A 342 -2.55 -11.71 -6.23
N ASP A 343 -2.23 -12.67 -7.09
CA ASP A 343 -2.63 -14.06 -6.99
C ASP A 343 -1.39 -14.95 -6.74
N VAL A 344 -1.45 -15.83 -5.74
CA VAL A 344 -0.43 -16.86 -5.50
C VAL A 344 -0.85 -18.15 -6.18
N ILE A 345 0.01 -18.68 -7.04
CA ILE A 345 -0.18 -19.94 -7.73
C ILE A 345 0.60 -21.02 -6.96
N ASP A 346 -0.12 -22.04 -6.50
CA ASP A 346 0.43 -23.28 -5.98
C ASP A 346 0.38 -24.33 -7.09
N ASN A 347 1.54 -24.57 -7.72
CA ASN A 347 1.68 -25.52 -8.82
C ASN A 347 1.47 -26.97 -8.38
N MET A 348 1.76 -27.30 -7.11
CA MET A 348 1.63 -28.66 -6.59
C MET A 348 0.17 -28.99 -6.30
N LYS A 349 -0.62 -28.01 -5.85
CA LYS A 349 -2.06 -28.18 -5.58
C LYS A 349 -2.95 -27.77 -6.74
N ASN A 350 -2.38 -27.21 -7.80
CA ASN A 350 -3.09 -26.60 -8.93
C ASN A 350 -4.15 -25.57 -8.46
N THR A 351 -3.82 -24.79 -7.44
CA THR A 351 -4.71 -23.74 -6.91
C THR A 351 -4.13 -22.36 -7.18
N THR A 352 -5.02 -21.38 -7.36
CA THR A 352 -4.66 -19.97 -7.45
C THR A 352 -5.48 -19.21 -6.43
N GLU A 353 -4.81 -18.53 -5.51
CA GLU A 353 -5.45 -17.81 -4.43
C GLU A 353 -5.13 -16.32 -4.49
N ARG A 354 -6.18 -15.50 -4.49
CA ARG A 354 -6.06 -14.05 -4.35
C ARG A 354 -5.54 -13.71 -2.96
N THR A 355 -4.42 -12.98 -2.89
CA THR A 355 -3.91 -12.46 -1.63
C THR A 355 -4.35 -11.03 -1.42
N ASN A 356 -4.21 -10.17 -2.43
CA ASN A 356 -4.48 -8.73 -2.32
C ASN A 356 -4.98 -8.14 -3.64
N THR A 357 -5.68 -7.01 -3.56
CA THR A 357 -5.95 -6.17 -4.72
C THR A 357 -5.63 -4.73 -4.34
N PHE A 358 -4.73 -4.10 -5.09
CA PHE A 358 -4.32 -2.71 -4.93
C PHE A 358 -5.10 -1.84 -5.93
N TYR A 359 -5.51 -0.65 -5.53
CA TYR A 359 -6.16 0.31 -6.42
C TYR A 359 -5.33 1.58 -6.46
N PHE A 360 -4.73 1.83 -7.62
CA PHE A 360 -3.90 2.99 -7.87
C PHE A 360 -4.66 4.01 -8.71
N ASN A 361 -4.68 5.26 -8.26
CA ASN A 361 -5.27 6.38 -8.96
C ASN A 361 -4.18 7.18 -9.65
N PHE A 362 -4.38 7.46 -10.93
CA PHE A 362 -3.47 8.23 -11.76
C PHE A 362 -4.21 9.39 -12.43
N CYS A 363 -3.47 10.45 -12.75
CA CYS A 363 -3.89 11.47 -13.69
C CYS A 363 -2.92 11.51 -14.87
N CYS A 364 -3.37 11.95 -16.04
CA CYS A 364 -2.49 12.11 -17.19
C CYS A 364 -2.74 13.46 -17.87
N PRO A 365 -2.13 14.56 -17.37
CA PRO A 365 -2.40 15.90 -17.87
C PRO A 365 -2.06 16.09 -19.35
N THR A 366 -1.01 15.41 -19.83
CA THR A 366 -0.49 15.52 -21.20
C THR A 366 -1.13 14.52 -22.16
N GLY A 367 -1.63 13.39 -21.67
CA GLY A 367 -2.23 12.33 -22.49
C GLY A 367 -3.75 12.42 -22.60
N ARG A 368 -4.31 11.61 -23.51
CA ARG A 368 -5.75 11.37 -23.59
C ARG A 368 -6.10 10.19 -22.69
N VAL A 369 -7.14 10.36 -21.87
CA VAL A 369 -7.73 9.27 -21.10
C VAL A 369 -9.01 8.82 -21.79
N ALA A 370 -9.01 7.62 -22.35
CA ALA A 370 -10.21 7.03 -22.93
C ALA A 370 -11.17 6.56 -21.84
N ARG A 371 -12.47 6.56 -22.12
CA ARG A 371 -13.48 5.98 -21.24
C ARG A 371 -13.38 4.46 -21.28
N VAL A 372 -13.11 3.85 -20.12
CA VAL A 372 -13.10 2.39 -19.99
C VAL A 372 -14.52 1.86 -19.89
N VAL A 373 -14.82 0.85 -20.70
CA VAL A 373 -16.16 0.28 -20.81
C VAL A 373 -16.16 -1.19 -20.38
N PRO A 374 -16.92 -1.58 -19.34
CA PRO A 374 -17.08 -2.97 -18.95
C PRO A 374 -18.00 -3.70 -19.94
N ARG A 375 -17.69 -4.97 -20.24
CA ARG A 375 -18.53 -5.80 -21.13
C ARG A 375 -19.30 -6.87 -20.35
N SER A 376 -18.60 -7.57 -19.48
CA SER A 376 -19.20 -8.64 -18.66
C SER A 376 -19.78 -8.09 -17.35
N TYR A 377 -20.73 -8.82 -16.74
CA TYR A 377 -21.23 -8.50 -15.41
C TYR A 377 -20.10 -8.36 -14.37
N LYS A 378 -19.09 -9.23 -14.44
CA LYS A 378 -17.90 -9.16 -13.58
C LYS A 378 -17.13 -7.86 -13.76
N GLU A 379 -16.99 -7.38 -14.99
CA GLU A 379 -16.35 -6.09 -15.29
C GLU A 379 -17.22 -4.91 -14.85
N MET A 380 -18.55 -5.01 -14.96
CA MET A 380 -19.47 -4.00 -14.46
C MET A 380 -19.34 -3.84 -12.94
N MET A 381 -19.19 -4.95 -12.20
CA MET A 381 -18.94 -4.89 -10.75
C MET A 381 -17.59 -4.25 -10.44
N LYS A 382 -16.53 -4.55 -11.20
CA LYS A 382 -15.23 -3.88 -11.06
C LYS A 382 -15.30 -2.39 -11.36
N TYR A 383 -16.06 -2.02 -12.39
CA TYR A 383 -16.27 -0.63 -12.78
C TYR A 383 -16.95 0.17 -11.66
N LEU A 384 -18.03 -0.37 -11.09
CA LEU A 384 -18.70 0.26 -9.96
C LEU A 384 -17.82 0.35 -8.73
N GLU A 385 -17.10 -0.73 -8.38
CA GLU A 385 -16.17 -0.70 -7.25
C GLU A 385 -15.11 0.38 -7.44
N GLY A 386 -14.55 0.49 -8.66
CA GLY A 386 -13.59 1.54 -8.98
C GLY A 386 -14.20 2.94 -8.91
N ARG A 387 -15.44 3.10 -9.38
CA ARG A 387 -16.19 4.36 -9.28
C ARG A 387 -16.45 4.76 -7.84
N ARG A 388 -16.90 3.83 -6.97
CA ARG A 388 -17.11 4.05 -5.53
C ARG A 388 -15.82 4.52 -4.88
N ARG A 389 -14.73 3.81 -5.11
CA ARG A 389 -13.40 4.13 -4.58
C ARG A 389 -12.92 5.50 -5.03
N ALA A 390 -13.08 5.86 -6.30
CA ALA A 390 -12.72 7.18 -6.80
C ALA A 390 -13.50 8.31 -6.10
N HIS A 391 -14.81 8.13 -5.87
CA HIS A 391 -15.64 9.12 -5.16
C HIS A 391 -15.27 9.23 -3.68
N THR A 392 -15.18 8.11 -2.98
CA THR A 392 -14.75 8.07 -1.57
C THR A 392 -13.35 8.67 -1.41
N GLY A 393 -12.45 8.37 -2.34
CA GLY A 393 -11.10 8.88 -2.38
C GLY A 393 -11.02 10.41 -2.45
N LYS A 394 -11.82 11.03 -3.32
CA LYS A 394 -11.93 12.50 -3.43
C LYS A 394 -12.46 13.16 -2.16
N LEU A 395 -13.31 12.46 -1.40
CA LEU A 395 -13.80 12.95 -0.10
C LEU A 395 -12.72 12.84 0.97
N ILE A 396 -12.05 11.69 1.07
CA ILE A 396 -10.96 11.48 2.04
C ILE A 396 -9.83 12.47 1.80
N SER A 397 -9.42 12.67 0.54
CA SER A 397 -8.35 13.61 0.21
C SER A 397 -8.68 15.04 0.63
N ARG A 398 -9.95 15.48 0.53
CA ARG A 398 -10.38 16.81 0.99
C ARG A 398 -10.30 16.91 2.51
N LEU A 399 -10.88 15.94 3.22
CA LEU A 399 -10.84 15.90 4.69
C LEU A 399 -9.41 15.86 5.25
N GLN A 400 -8.49 15.18 4.58
CA GLN A 400 -7.08 15.13 4.97
C GLN A 400 -6.33 16.44 4.74
N SER A 401 -6.80 17.30 3.84
CA SER A 401 -6.29 18.67 3.70
C SER A 401 -6.84 19.55 4.82
N ASP A 402 -8.14 19.49 5.07
CA ASP A 402 -8.83 20.33 6.07
C ASP A 402 -8.38 20.03 7.52
N MET A 403 -7.98 18.79 7.83
CA MET A 403 -7.48 18.41 9.17
C MET A 403 -6.05 18.91 9.47
N GLN A 404 -5.36 19.50 8.50
CA GLN A 404 -3.99 20.00 8.65
C GLN A 404 -3.92 21.54 8.72
N GLU A 405 -5.00 22.24 8.38
CA GLU A 405 -5.26 23.64 8.75
C GLU A 405 -5.76 23.73 10.20
#